data_AF-A0A2D4P2I9-F1
#
_entry.id   AF-A0A2D4P2I9-F1
#
_cell.length_a   1.000
_cell.length_b   1.000
_cell.length_c   1.000
_cell.angle_alpha   90.00
_cell.angle_beta   90.00
_cell.angle_gamma   90.00
#
_symmetry.space_group_name_H-M   'P 1'
#
loop_
_entity.id
_entity.type
_entity.pdbx_description
1 polymer ?
#
loop_
_entity_poly.entity_id
_entity_poly.type
_entity_poly.pdbx_seq_one_letter_code
_entity_poly.pdbx_strand_id
1 'polypeptide(L)'
;LAGLFVKEGVDKIRLTGGEPLIRPDVVDIIAQLRKLEGLKTISVTTNGINLARLLPRLKEAGLDAINISLDTLIPAKFEFIVRRKGFHKVMEGIHKALDLGYNPV
;
A
#
# COMPACT_ATOMS: atom_id res chain seq x y z
N LEU A 1 -8.77 5.05 -18.36
CA LEU A 1 -9.92 4.95 -17.44
C LEU A 1 -9.76 5.86 -16.21
N ALA A 2 -8.73 5.69 -15.38
CA ALA A 2 -8.53 6.53 -14.18
C ALA A 2 -8.59 8.05 -14.44
N GLY A 3 -7.91 8.52 -15.49
CA GLY A 3 -7.96 9.94 -15.87
C GLY A 3 -9.35 10.46 -16.27
N LEU A 4 -10.28 9.62 -16.72
CA LEU A 4 -11.66 10.04 -16.99
C LEU A 4 -12.38 10.33 -15.67
N PHE A 5 -12.29 9.41 -14.71
CA PHE A 5 -12.88 9.60 -13.39
C PHE A 5 -12.30 10.79 -12.64
N VAL A 6 -10.99 11.03 -12.77
CA VAL A 6 -10.35 12.21 -12.15
C VAL A 6 -10.88 13.52 -12.76
N LYS A 7 -11.12 13.55 -14.07
CA LYS A 7 -11.77 14.70 -14.74
C LYS A 7 -13.21 14.93 -14.26
N GLU A 8 -13.91 13.86 -13.90
CA GLU A 8 -15.27 13.92 -13.32
C GLU A 8 -15.27 14.17 -11.80
N GLY A 9 -14.13 14.52 -11.20
CA GLY A 9 -14.04 14.96 -9.80
C GLY A 9 -13.54 13.91 -8.81
N VAL A 10 -13.11 12.72 -9.25
CA VAL A 10 -12.43 11.77 -8.35
C VAL A 10 -11.07 12.31 -7.95
N ASP A 11 -10.87 12.56 -6.65
CA ASP A 11 -9.61 13.07 -6.12
C ASP A 11 -8.82 12.03 -5.29
N LYS A 12 -9.36 10.83 -5.12
CA LYS A 12 -8.72 9.73 -4.39
C LYS A 12 -8.83 8.39 -5.12
N ILE A 13 -7.71 7.70 -5.24
CA ILE A 13 -7.64 6.34 -5.77
C ILE A 13 -7.02 5.42 -4.72
N ARG A 14 -7.66 4.26 -4.52
CA ARG A 14 -7.17 3.19 -3.64
C ARG A 14 -6.85 1.94 -4.47
N LEU A 15 -5.59 1.54 -4.47
CA LEU A 15 -5.13 0.28 -5.04
C LEU A 15 -5.41 -0.86 -4.06
N THR A 16 -6.15 -1.85 -4.54
CA THR A 16 -6.59 -3.02 -3.78
C THR A 16 -6.70 -4.23 -4.74
N GLY A 17 -7.33 -5.33 -4.32
CA GLY A 17 -7.59 -6.52 -5.11
C GLY A 17 -7.39 -7.77 -4.25
N GLY A 18 -6.54 -8.68 -4.71
CA GLY A 18 -5.90 -9.67 -3.85
C GLY A 18 -4.84 -8.99 -2.99
N GLU A 19 -3.56 -9.28 -3.25
CA GLU A 19 -2.45 -8.49 -2.69
C GLU A 19 -1.87 -7.57 -3.78
N PRO A 20 -2.10 -6.24 -3.75
CA PRO A 20 -1.63 -5.37 -4.82
C PRO A 20 -0.10 -5.33 -4.93
N LEU A 21 0.65 -5.57 -3.85
CA LEU A 21 2.11 -5.50 -3.86
C LEU A 21 2.80 -6.73 -4.51
N ILE A 22 2.05 -7.75 -4.92
CA ILE A 22 2.62 -8.84 -5.77
C ILE A 22 2.67 -8.46 -7.24
N ARG A 23 1.92 -7.43 -7.64
CA ARG A 23 1.82 -7.00 -9.03
C ARG A 23 3.14 -6.34 -9.46
N PRO A 24 3.84 -6.87 -10.49
CA PRO A 24 5.20 -6.42 -10.83
C PRO A 24 5.32 -4.93 -11.18
N ASP A 25 4.29 -4.37 -11.82
CA ASP A 25 4.18 -3.00 -12.31
C ASP A 25 3.49 -2.05 -11.29
N VAL A 26 3.28 -2.46 -10.03
CA VAL A 26 2.53 -1.63 -9.05
C VAL A 26 3.16 -0.26 -8.81
N VAL A 27 4.49 -0.17 -8.78
CA VAL A 27 5.23 1.08 -8.61
C VAL A 27 5.01 1.98 -9.82
N ASP A 28 5.08 1.42 -11.03
CA ASP A 28 4.86 2.16 -12.27
C ASP A 28 3.41 2.66 -12.37
N ILE A 29 2.43 1.85 -11.95
CA ILE A 29 1.02 2.25 -11.88
C ILE A 29 0.85 3.47 -10.98
N ILE A 30 1.43 3.45 -9.77
CA ILE A 30 1.37 4.58 -8.83
C ILE A 30 2.00 5.82 -9.46
N ALA A 31 3.18 5.68 -10.07
CA ALA A 31 3.87 6.78 -10.74
C ALA A 31 3.06 7.36 -11.90
N GLN A 32 2.33 6.55 -12.66
CA GLN A 32 1.43 7.03 -13.72
C GLN A 32 0.17 7.70 -13.16
N LEU A 33 -0.41 7.17 -12.07
CA LEU A 33 -1.55 7.79 -11.40
C LEU A 33 -1.18 9.16 -10.82
N ARG A 34 0.03 9.31 -10.27
CA ARG A 34 0.52 10.56 -9.67
C ARG A 34 0.59 11.72 -10.67
N LYS A 35 0.71 11.42 -11.96
CA LYS A 35 0.69 12.40 -13.06
C LYS A 35 -0.71 12.93 -13.40
N LEU A 36 -1.77 12.34 -12.86
CA LEU A 36 -3.13 12.79 -13.12
C LEU A 36 -3.41 14.08 -12.33
N GLU A 37 -3.54 15.19 -13.04
CA GLU A 37 -3.95 16.46 -12.46
C GLU A 37 -5.34 16.34 -11.81
N GLY A 38 -5.50 16.87 -10.60
CA GLY A 38 -6.73 16.77 -9.80
C GLY A 38 -6.77 15.56 -8.85
N LEU A 39 -5.95 14.52 -9.08
CA LEU A 39 -5.83 13.42 -8.13
C LEU A 39 -5.01 13.86 -6.91
N LYS A 40 -5.61 13.90 -5.72
CA LYS A 40 -4.94 14.33 -4.50
C LYS A 40 -4.27 13.19 -3.76
N THR A 41 -4.93 12.03 -3.69
CA THR A 41 -4.50 10.93 -2.83
C THR A 41 -4.44 9.60 -3.57
N ILE A 42 -3.28 8.95 -3.49
CA ILE A 42 -3.07 7.56 -3.90
C ILE A 42 -2.82 6.75 -2.64
N SER A 43 -3.65 5.73 -2.44
CA SER A 43 -3.52 4.82 -1.30
C SER A 43 -3.43 3.37 -1.74
N VAL A 44 -2.83 2.51 -0.92
CA VAL A 44 -2.82 1.05 -1.12
C VAL A 44 -3.39 0.35 0.10
N THR A 45 -4.14 -0.72 -0.12
CA THR A 45 -4.51 -1.68 0.95
C THR A 45 -3.71 -2.96 0.75
N THR A 46 -2.93 -3.37 1.75
CA THR A 46 -1.99 -4.50 1.64
C THR A 46 -1.99 -5.35 2.91
N ASN A 47 -1.65 -6.63 2.80
CA ASN A 47 -1.33 -7.49 3.94
C ASN A 47 0.04 -7.17 4.56
N GLY A 48 0.83 -6.27 3.97
CA GLY A 48 2.07 -5.77 4.54
C GLY A 48 3.30 -6.65 4.35
N ILE A 49 3.18 -7.89 3.87
CA ILE A 49 4.29 -8.86 3.82
C ILE A 49 5.44 -8.37 2.90
N ASN A 50 5.10 -7.72 1.78
CA ASN A 50 6.06 -7.19 0.82
C ASN A 50 6.34 -5.70 1.02
N LEU A 51 5.71 -5.07 2.02
CA LEU A 51 5.68 -3.61 2.14
C LEU A 51 7.07 -3.04 2.38
N ALA A 52 7.79 -3.52 3.41
CA ALA A 52 9.10 -2.98 3.79
C ALA A 52 10.09 -2.91 2.61
N ARG A 53 10.07 -3.93 1.73
CA ARG A 53 10.93 -3.99 0.55
C ARG A 53 10.57 -2.95 -0.52
N LEU A 54 9.28 -2.75 -0.77
CA LEU A 54 8.81 -1.87 -1.85
C LEU A 54 8.63 -0.41 -1.41
N LEU A 55 8.53 -0.18 -0.10
CA LEU A 55 8.14 1.10 0.47
C LEU A 55 8.93 2.33 -0.02
N PRO A 56 10.27 2.29 -0.13
CA PRO A 56 11.01 3.44 -0.67
C PRO A 56 10.58 3.80 -2.10
N ARG A 57 10.45 2.79 -2.96
CA ARG A 57 10.00 2.97 -4.35
C ARG A 57 8.56 3.43 -4.45
N LEU A 58 7.69 2.94 -3.56
CA LEU A 58 6.29 3.38 -3.49
C LEU A 58 6.20 4.86 -3.06
N LYS A 59 7.01 5.29 -2.08
CA LYS A 59 7.10 6.68 -1.65
C LYS A 59 7.58 7.58 -2.79
N GLU A 60 8.66 7.20 -3.46
CA GLU A 60 9.21 7.92 -4.61
C GLU A 60 8.19 8.03 -5.76
N ALA A 61 7.39 6.98 -5.99
CA ALA A 61 6.33 6.98 -6.99
C ALA A 61 5.14 7.90 -6.64
N GLY A 62 5.07 8.39 -5.39
CA GLY A 62 4.00 9.27 -4.92
C GLY A 62 2.83 8.56 -4.25
N LEU A 63 3.08 7.42 -3.59
CA LEU A 63 2.09 6.80 -2.70
C LEU A 63 1.93 7.65 -1.43
N ASP A 64 0.70 8.10 -1.17
CA ASP A 64 0.40 9.04 -0.07
C ASP A 64 -0.01 8.32 1.22
N ALA A 65 -0.75 7.21 1.12
CA ALA A 65 -1.31 6.51 2.28
C ALA A 65 -1.29 4.99 2.13
N ILE A 66 -1.23 4.29 3.25
CA ILE A 66 -1.18 2.83 3.31
C ILE A 66 -2.24 2.39 4.32
N ASN A 67 -2.94 1.31 3.99
CA ASN A 67 -3.83 0.61 4.90
C ASN A 67 -3.33 -0.83 5.01
N ILE A 68 -2.93 -1.24 6.22
CA ILE A 68 -2.36 -2.56 6.46
C ILE A 68 -3.42 -3.46 7.09
N SER A 69 -3.76 -4.54 6.41
CA SER A 69 -4.64 -5.59 6.95
C SER A 69 -3.84 -6.52 7.86
N LEU A 70 -4.08 -6.45 9.16
CA LEU A 70 -3.45 -7.29 10.18
C LEU A 70 -4.50 -7.84 11.15
N ASP A 71 -4.90 -9.11 10.98
CA ASP A 71 -6.02 -9.71 11.72
C ASP A 71 -5.72 -9.95 13.22
N THR A 72 -4.45 -9.98 13.60
CA THR A 72 -4.04 -10.23 14.98
C THR A 72 -2.63 -9.73 15.27
N LEU A 73 -2.42 -9.24 16.51
CA LEU A 73 -1.11 -8.87 17.03
C LEU A 73 -0.36 -10.03 17.69
N ILE A 74 -0.95 -11.24 17.70
CA ILE A 74 -0.33 -12.42 18.30
C ILE A 74 0.33 -13.25 17.18
N PRO A 75 1.67 -13.39 17.13
CA PRO A 75 2.36 -14.06 16.02
C PRO A 75 1.85 -15.48 15.74
N ALA A 76 1.63 -16.28 16.79
CA ALA A 76 1.11 -17.64 16.64
C ALA A 76 -0.30 -17.68 16.03
N LYS A 77 -1.17 -16.71 16.37
CA LYS A 77 -2.51 -16.61 15.77
C LYS A 77 -2.43 -16.10 14.33
N PHE A 78 -1.46 -15.23 14.02
CA PHE A 78 -1.27 -14.73 12.66
C PHE A 78 -1.00 -15.89 11.70
N GLU A 79 -0.03 -16.75 12.04
CA GLU A 79 0.30 -17.92 11.20
C GLU A 79 -0.88 -18.88 11.07
N PHE A 80 -1.67 -19.04 12.12
CA PHE A 80 -2.88 -19.86 12.10
C PHE A 80 -3.96 -19.31 11.16
N ILE A 81 -4.24 -18.01 11.22
CA ILE A 81 -5.28 -17.34 10.40
C ILE A 81 -4.83 -17.22 8.94
N VAL A 82 -3.63 -16.67 8.72
CA VAL A 82 -3.09 -16.34 7.39
C VAL A 82 -2.47 -17.56 6.71
N ARG A 83 -2.26 -18.66 7.44
CA ARG A 83 -1.65 -19.92 6.97
C ARG A 83 -0.24 -19.77 6.40
N ARG A 84 0.44 -18.68 6.75
CA ARG A 84 1.80 -18.36 6.30
C ARG A 84 2.55 -17.60 7.39
N LYS A 85 3.87 -17.82 7.46
CA LYS A 85 4.79 -16.97 8.23
C LYS A 85 4.86 -15.59 7.59
N GLY A 86 4.83 -14.55 8.41
CA GLY A 86 4.84 -13.18 7.88
C GLY A 86 4.68 -12.08 8.91
N PHE A 87 4.22 -12.39 10.13
CA PHE A 87 3.97 -11.40 11.18
C PHE A 87 5.10 -10.37 11.32
N HIS A 88 6.35 -10.83 11.49
CA HIS A 88 7.50 -9.94 11.65
C HIS A 88 7.78 -9.07 10.42
N LYS A 89 7.50 -9.58 9.19
CA LYS A 89 7.64 -8.79 7.97
C LYS A 89 6.58 -7.70 7.87
N VAL A 90 5.36 -7.98 8.32
CA VAL A 90 4.27 -6.99 8.39
C VAL A 90 4.64 -5.90 9.40
N MET A 91 5.12 -6.28 10.59
CA MET A 91 5.58 -5.32 11.60
C MET A 91 6.75 -4.47 11.12
N GLU A 92 7.74 -5.08 10.44
CA GLU A 92 8.83 -4.35 9.79
C GLU A 92 8.29 -3.34 8.76
N GLY A 93 7.29 -3.73 7.97
CA GLY A 93 6.61 -2.85 7.02
C GLY A 93 5.92 -1.67 7.70
N ILE A 94 5.22 -1.91 8.83
CA ILE A 94 4.56 -0.86 9.62
C ILE A 94 5.59 0.13 10.15
N HIS A 95 6.64 -0.35 10.82
CA HIS A 95 7.69 0.53 11.38
C HIS A 95 8.37 1.35 10.29
N LYS A 96 8.74 0.72 9.17
CA LYS A 96 9.36 1.44 8.05
C LYS A 96 8.44 2.49 7.43
N ALA A 97 7.12 2.26 7.43
CA ALA A 97 6.16 3.26 6.96
C ALA A 97 6.13 4.49 7.87
N LEU A 98 6.11 4.26 9.18
CA LEU A 98 6.21 5.33 10.17
C LEU A 98 7.53 6.10 10.03
N ASP A 99 8.66 5.41 9.85
CA ASP A 99 9.99 6.02 9.66
C ASP A 99 10.06 6.89 8.39
N LEU A 100 9.34 6.51 7.34
CA LEU A 100 9.22 7.27 6.08
C LEU A 100 8.11 8.34 6.12
N GLY A 101 7.58 8.63 7.31
CA GLY A 101 6.63 9.71 7.57
C GLY A 101 5.22 9.45 7.03
N TYR A 102 4.82 8.20 6.83
CA TYR A 102 3.40 7.90 6.59
C TYR A 102 2.61 8.10 7.89
N ASN A 103 1.55 8.91 7.83
CA ASN A 103 0.65 9.17 8.96
C ASN A 103 -0.74 9.56 8.43
N PRO A 104 -1.81 8.77 8.66
CA PRO A 104 -1.82 7.48 9.36
C PRO A 104 -1.27 6.31 8.51
N VAL A 105 -0.96 5.18 9.18
CA VAL A 105 -0.60 3.86 8.63
C VAL A 105 -1.58 2.81 9.14
#